data_AF-A0A4S9LZF9-F1
#
_entry.id   AF-A0A4S9LZF9-F1
#
_cell.length_a   1.000
_cell.length_b   1.000
_cell.length_c   1.000
_cell.angle_alpha   90.00
_cell.angle_beta   90.00
_cell.angle_gamma   90.00
#
_symmetry.space_group_name_H-M   'P 1'
#
loop_
_entity.id
_entity.type
_entity.pdbx_description
1 polymer ?
#
loop_
_entity_poly.entity_id
_entity_poly.type
_entity_poly.pdbx_seq_one_letter_code
_entity_poly.pdbx_strand_id
1 'polypeptide(L)'
;MPPTRKRRAPANEDPEDSDAEVRQPQRRRVSDPDEDDFAGGEASIIQGDGNFDAMVKNMVRLALACEYSRTPIRRADITTKILGTNARQFKAVFTEAQIQLRGTFGMEMTELPLREKVTLAQRRAAQKSQTTQKSSGSWVLTSVLPQRFRQPEILPPPQAPTHDLESQYTGLYTFVVSLISLNGGMLPDAKLERYLKRANVEDTAAQNSVNIMVSGQDKTEKLLKRMEKDAYIIKIKDNSSGEEAVEWIVGPRGKTEIGDTGVRGMVRQVYGEVDDPVELERMLERSLGANEAPKRREEAAQSQKKGIRRRTAARDGGDSSDESSGSN
;
A
#
# COMPACT_ATOMS: atom_id res chain seq x y z
N MET A 1 -63.52 44.09 17.38
CA MET A 1 -63.88 44.23 15.94
C MET A 1 -62.64 44.70 15.16
N PRO A 2 -62.41 44.19 13.94
CA PRO A 2 -61.12 44.21 13.25
C PRO A 2 -61.02 45.46 12.33
N PRO A 3 -59.89 45.75 11.64
CA PRO A 3 -59.54 44.99 10.44
C PRO A 3 -58.04 44.74 10.20
N THR A 4 -57.81 43.62 9.52
CA THR A 4 -56.59 43.15 8.85
C THR A 4 -56.33 43.82 7.49
N ARG A 5 -55.04 44.05 7.16
CA ARG A 5 -54.37 43.97 5.82
C ARG A 5 -52.98 44.66 5.98
N LYS A 6 -51.85 44.28 5.36
CA LYS A 6 -51.54 43.59 4.10
C LYS A 6 -50.03 43.21 4.08
N ARG A 7 -49.68 42.10 3.42
CA ARG A 7 -48.33 41.72 2.89
C ARG A 7 -47.82 42.83 1.92
N ARG A 8 -46.55 43.02 1.55
CA ARG A 8 -45.47 42.11 1.08
C ARG A 8 -44.18 42.95 0.79
N ALA A 9 -43.02 42.29 0.74
CA ALA A 9 -41.62 42.79 0.54
C ALA A 9 -41.32 43.54 -0.78
N PRO A 10 -40.14 44.20 -0.94
CA PRO A 10 -38.93 43.60 -1.57
C PRO A 10 -37.58 44.10 -0.96
N ALA A 11 -36.48 43.32 -0.90
CA ALA A 11 -35.40 42.99 -1.86
C ALA A 11 -34.25 44.02 -2.00
N ASN A 12 -33.01 43.49 -1.87
CA ASN A 12 -31.66 43.98 -2.20
C ASN A 12 -30.98 45.08 -1.37
N GLU A 13 -29.77 44.76 -0.88
CA GLU A 13 -28.48 45.46 -1.18
C GLU A 13 -27.33 44.82 -0.35
N ASP A 14 -26.31 44.30 -1.03
CA ASP A 14 -24.93 44.05 -0.53
C ASP A 14 -24.18 45.40 -0.36
N PRO A 15 -22.93 45.52 0.13
CA PRO A 15 -22.07 44.68 0.99
C PRO A 15 -21.48 45.51 2.17
N GLU A 16 -20.57 44.93 2.98
CA GLU A 16 -19.30 45.51 3.48
C GLU A 16 -18.87 45.04 4.89
N ASP A 17 -17.56 44.79 4.96
CA ASP A 17 -16.64 44.48 6.05
C ASP A 17 -17.04 44.86 7.50
N SER A 18 -16.81 43.91 8.43
CA SER A 18 -16.23 44.26 9.74
C SER A 18 -15.63 43.04 10.45
N ASP A 19 -14.36 43.21 10.82
CA ASP A 19 -13.58 42.36 11.72
C ASP A 19 -14.28 42.09 13.05
N ALA A 20 -14.34 40.81 13.45
CA ALA A 20 -14.35 40.40 14.85
C ALA A 20 -13.95 38.92 14.97
N GLU A 21 -12.74 38.68 15.48
CA GLU A 21 -12.34 37.39 16.06
C GLU A 21 -13.33 36.95 17.15
N VAL A 22 -13.58 35.64 17.29
CA VAL A 22 -13.64 34.90 18.58
C VAL A 22 -14.08 33.43 18.39
N ARG A 23 -13.18 32.52 18.82
CA ARG A 23 -13.36 31.15 19.38
C ARG A 23 -13.70 29.96 18.46
N GLN A 24 -12.65 29.16 18.21
CA GLN A 24 -12.74 27.75 17.83
C GLN A 24 -13.02 26.85 19.07
N PRO A 25 -13.92 25.86 18.99
CA PRO A 25 -14.12 24.88 20.07
C PRO A 25 -13.04 23.78 20.03
N GLN A 26 -12.35 23.60 21.17
CA GLN A 26 -11.39 22.53 21.44
C GLN A 26 -12.00 21.15 21.18
N ARG A 27 -11.46 20.42 20.20
CA ARG A 27 -11.69 18.97 20.06
C ARG A 27 -10.74 18.20 20.97
N ARG A 28 -11.38 17.46 21.88
CA ARG A 28 -10.85 16.53 22.87
C ARG A 28 -9.82 15.57 22.26
N ARG A 29 -8.60 15.62 22.81
CA ARG A 29 -7.48 14.73 22.53
C ARG A 29 -7.77 13.39 23.20
N VAL A 30 -7.93 12.32 22.43
CA VAL A 30 -7.92 10.95 22.97
C VAL A 30 -6.47 10.50 22.93
N SER A 31 -5.85 10.45 24.11
CA SER A 31 -4.53 9.86 24.31
C SER A 31 -4.70 8.34 24.34
N ASP A 32 -4.02 7.63 23.44
CA ASP A 32 -3.91 6.17 23.45
C ASP A 32 -2.93 5.79 24.58
N PRO A 33 -3.30 4.93 25.54
CA PRO A 33 -2.43 4.60 26.66
C PRO A 33 -1.31 3.66 26.23
N ASP A 34 -0.13 3.94 26.77
CA ASP A 34 1.11 3.17 26.64
C ASP A 34 0.89 1.68 27.00
N GLU A 35 1.35 0.78 26.12
CA GLU A 35 1.45 -0.65 26.41
C GLU A 35 2.77 -0.91 27.16
N ASP A 36 2.69 -0.88 28.48
CA ASP A 36 3.74 -1.37 29.37
C ASP A 36 3.87 -2.90 29.30
N ASP A 37 5.13 -3.31 29.27
CA ASP A 37 5.69 -4.64 29.36
C ASP A 37 5.31 -5.31 30.68
N PHE A 38 4.61 -6.46 30.68
CA PHE A 38 4.59 -7.36 31.84
C PHE A 38 4.39 -8.84 31.47
N ALA A 39 5.47 -9.58 31.70
CA ALA A 39 5.60 -10.88 32.36
C ALA A 39 4.58 -12.00 32.04
N GLY A 40 5.15 -13.14 31.64
CA GLY A 40 4.47 -14.41 31.47
C GLY A 40 3.65 -14.81 32.69
N GLY A 41 2.35 -14.99 32.46
CA GLY A 41 1.45 -15.75 33.31
C GLY A 41 0.73 -16.77 32.44
N GLU A 42 0.87 -18.05 32.76
CA GLU A 42 0.03 -19.13 32.24
C GLU A 42 -1.45 -18.76 32.44
N ALA A 43 -2.11 -18.35 31.37
CA ALA A 43 -3.57 -18.20 31.35
C ALA A 43 -4.18 -19.51 30.84
N SER A 44 -4.65 -20.31 31.80
CA SER A 44 -5.65 -21.39 31.70
C SER A 44 -6.20 -21.69 30.28
N ILE A 45 -5.66 -22.73 29.64
CA ILE A 45 -6.06 -23.26 28.31
C ILE A 45 -7.30 -24.17 28.42
N ILE A 46 -8.35 -23.80 29.15
CA ILE A 46 -9.53 -24.70 29.34
C ILE A 46 -10.88 -24.00 29.18
N GLN A 47 -10.95 -22.95 28.37
CA GLN A 47 -12.23 -22.44 27.86
C GLN A 47 -12.13 -22.18 26.35
N GLY A 48 -12.48 -23.18 25.54
CA GLY A 48 -12.99 -22.96 24.18
C GLY A 48 -12.13 -23.41 22.99
N ASP A 49 -11.59 -24.63 22.97
CA ASP A 49 -10.94 -25.21 21.78
C ASP A 49 -11.81 -25.07 20.51
N GLY A 50 -13.13 -25.28 20.63
CA GLY A 50 -14.06 -25.12 19.51
C GLY A 50 -14.22 -23.68 19.02
N ASN A 51 -14.06 -22.68 19.89
CA ASN A 51 -14.13 -21.27 19.51
C ASN A 51 -12.83 -20.84 18.82
N PHE A 52 -11.68 -21.30 19.32
CA PHE A 52 -10.38 -21.04 18.71
C PHE A 52 -10.29 -21.63 17.30
N ASP A 53 -10.63 -22.91 17.13
CA ASP A 53 -10.66 -23.58 15.82
C ASP A 53 -11.64 -22.90 14.84
N ALA A 54 -12.81 -22.45 15.32
CA ALA A 54 -13.74 -21.68 14.50
C ALA A 54 -13.14 -20.34 14.03
N MET A 55 -12.42 -19.61 14.89
CA MET A 55 -11.73 -18.37 14.52
C MET A 55 -10.63 -18.62 13.48
N VAL A 56 -9.85 -19.69 13.63
CA VAL A 56 -8.83 -20.08 12.65
C VAL A 56 -9.47 -20.37 11.29
N LYS A 57 -10.50 -21.23 11.26
CA LYS A 57 -11.22 -21.56 10.02
C LYS A 57 -11.84 -20.32 9.36
N ASN A 58 -12.39 -19.40 10.16
CA ASN A 58 -12.94 -18.15 9.64
C ASN A 58 -11.85 -17.21 9.10
N MET A 59 -10.66 -17.19 9.70
CA MET A 59 -9.51 -16.46 9.17
C MET A 59 -9.04 -17.02 7.84
N VAL A 60 -8.92 -18.34 7.73
CA VAL A 60 -8.57 -19.01 6.46
C VAL A 60 -9.60 -18.69 5.38
N ARG A 61 -10.90 -18.81 5.69
CA ARG A 61 -11.98 -18.46 4.75
C ARG A 61 -11.94 -17.00 4.30
N LEU A 62 -11.70 -16.08 5.24
CA LEU A 62 -11.55 -14.66 4.92
C LEU A 62 -10.36 -14.45 3.96
N ALA A 63 -9.22 -15.08 4.23
CA ALA A 63 -8.04 -14.95 3.40
C ALA A 63 -8.30 -15.44 1.96
N LEU A 64 -8.93 -16.61 1.81
CA LEU A 64 -9.28 -17.17 0.50
C LEU A 64 -10.28 -16.28 -0.26
N ALA A 65 -11.27 -15.72 0.43
CA ALA A 65 -12.25 -14.81 -0.18
C ALA A 65 -11.62 -13.47 -0.59
N CYS A 66 -10.69 -12.95 0.20
CA CYS A 66 -9.92 -11.76 -0.12
C CYS A 66 -9.04 -11.98 -1.35
N GLU A 67 -8.40 -13.14 -1.48
CA GLU A 67 -7.61 -13.46 -2.67
C GLU A 67 -8.46 -13.57 -3.93
N TYR A 68 -9.59 -14.27 -3.84
CA TYR A 68 -10.54 -14.39 -4.95
C TYR A 68 -11.05 -13.01 -5.44
N SER A 69 -11.25 -12.06 -4.53
CA SER A 69 -11.71 -10.71 -4.84
C SER A 69 -10.59 -9.69 -5.09
N ARG A 70 -9.33 -10.14 -5.03
CA ARG A 70 -8.12 -9.31 -5.05
C ARG A 70 -8.12 -8.15 -4.05
N THR A 71 -8.76 -8.35 -2.91
CA THR A 71 -8.76 -7.37 -1.82
C THR A 71 -7.67 -7.67 -0.80
N PRO A 72 -7.02 -6.65 -0.23
CA PRO A 72 -6.07 -6.86 0.84
C PRO A 72 -6.77 -7.34 2.11
N ILE A 73 -6.14 -8.28 2.82
CA ILE A 73 -6.59 -8.77 4.12
C ILE A 73 -6.13 -7.78 5.18
N ARG A 74 -7.05 -7.02 5.80
CA ARG A 74 -6.70 -5.97 6.77
C ARG A 74 -6.85 -6.45 8.20
N ARG A 75 -5.96 -5.98 9.08
CA ARG A 75 -6.02 -6.27 10.52
C ARG A 75 -7.34 -5.81 11.16
N ALA A 76 -7.87 -4.67 10.71
CA ALA A 76 -9.15 -4.15 11.17
C ALA A 76 -10.32 -5.09 10.81
N ASP A 77 -10.33 -5.63 9.58
CA ASP A 77 -11.35 -6.60 9.14
C ASP A 77 -11.26 -7.91 9.92
N ILE A 78 -10.05 -8.39 10.19
CA ILE A 78 -9.85 -9.59 11.03
C ILE A 78 -10.39 -9.35 12.44
N THR A 79 -10.05 -8.21 13.02
CA THR A 79 -10.44 -7.89 14.40
C THR A 79 -11.96 -7.79 14.52
N THR A 80 -12.62 -7.14 13.56
CA THR A 80 -14.08 -6.95 13.58
C THR A 80 -14.88 -8.18 13.19
N LYS A 81 -14.43 -8.94 12.17
CA LYS A 81 -15.21 -10.06 11.59
C LYS A 81 -14.92 -11.41 12.23
N ILE A 82 -13.75 -11.58 12.85
CA ILE A 82 -13.30 -12.90 13.36
C ILE A 82 -13.10 -12.86 14.86
N LEU A 83 -12.30 -11.91 15.36
CA LEU A 83 -11.88 -11.92 16.77
C LEU A 83 -12.92 -11.29 17.70
N GLY A 84 -13.61 -10.24 17.25
CA GLY A 84 -14.56 -9.48 18.09
C GLY A 84 -13.89 -8.98 19.37
N THR A 85 -14.36 -9.46 20.52
CA THR A 85 -13.81 -9.15 21.84
C THR A 85 -12.48 -9.87 22.13
N ASN A 86 -12.14 -10.91 21.38
CA ASN A 86 -10.94 -11.74 21.58
C ASN A 86 -9.71 -11.21 20.84
N ALA A 87 -9.56 -9.88 20.70
CA ALA A 87 -8.48 -9.25 19.92
C ALA A 87 -7.06 -9.70 20.34
N ARG A 88 -6.87 -10.04 21.62
CA ARG A 88 -5.61 -10.55 22.19
C ARG A 88 -5.19 -11.90 21.59
N GLN A 89 -6.14 -12.69 21.11
CA GLN A 89 -5.86 -14.01 20.53
C GLN A 89 -5.35 -13.96 19.09
N PHE A 90 -5.28 -12.78 18.46
CA PHE A 90 -4.87 -12.66 17.07
C PHE A 90 -3.60 -13.44 16.76
N LYS A 91 -2.54 -13.31 17.57
CA LYS A 91 -1.24 -13.90 17.25
C LYS A 91 -1.33 -15.42 17.18
N ALA A 92 -2.04 -16.04 18.12
CA ALA A 92 -2.28 -17.47 18.14
C ALA A 92 -3.13 -17.90 16.93
N VAL A 93 -4.27 -17.24 16.69
CA VAL A 93 -5.15 -17.55 15.56
C VAL A 93 -4.45 -17.37 14.21
N PHE A 94 -3.67 -16.31 14.06
CA PHE A 94 -2.92 -16.01 12.83
C PHE A 94 -1.83 -17.06 12.56
N THR A 95 -1.11 -17.48 13.60
CA THR A 95 -0.07 -18.50 13.47
C THR A 95 -0.68 -19.83 13.03
N GLU A 96 -1.79 -20.25 13.65
CA GLU A 96 -2.47 -21.48 13.31
C GLU A 96 -3.11 -21.41 11.91
N ALA A 97 -3.70 -20.26 11.54
CA ALA A 97 -4.23 -20.04 10.19
C ALA A 97 -3.12 -20.14 9.12
N GLN A 98 -1.92 -19.63 9.39
CA GLN A 98 -0.77 -19.77 8.48
C GLN A 98 -0.36 -21.24 8.30
N ILE A 99 -0.41 -22.05 9.37
CA ILE A 99 -0.15 -23.50 9.29
C ILE A 99 -1.18 -24.17 8.38
N GLN A 100 -2.48 -23.90 8.57
CA GLN A 100 -3.54 -24.47 7.74
C GLN A 100 -3.47 -24.00 6.28
N LEU A 101 -3.18 -22.72 6.04
CA LEU A 101 -2.99 -22.18 4.68
C LEU A 101 -1.85 -22.87 3.95
N ARG A 102 -0.71 -23.07 4.61
CA ARG A 102 0.45 -23.76 4.01
C ARG A 102 0.18 -25.24 3.81
N GLY A 103 -0.34 -25.92 4.82
CA GLY A 103 -0.52 -27.37 4.83
C GLY A 103 -1.62 -27.86 3.89
N THR A 104 -2.74 -27.13 3.80
CA THR A 104 -3.90 -27.55 3.01
C THR A 104 -3.96 -26.87 1.64
N PHE A 105 -3.62 -25.59 1.57
CA PHE A 105 -3.83 -24.78 0.37
C PHE A 105 -2.54 -24.41 -0.37
N GLY A 106 -1.36 -24.68 0.20
CA GLY A 106 -0.09 -24.26 -0.40
C GLY A 106 0.04 -22.75 -0.54
N MET A 107 -0.58 -21.98 0.37
CA MET A 107 -0.55 -20.53 0.38
C MET A 107 -0.09 -19.99 1.73
N GLU A 108 0.31 -18.72 1.77
CA GLU A 108 0.63 -17.99 3.00
C GLU A 108 0.07 -16.56 2.93
N MET A 109 -0.24 -15.97 4.08
CA MET A 109 -0.50 -14.54 4.17
C MET A 109 0.84 -13.79 4.21
N THR A 110 1.18 -13.09 3.14
CA THR A 110 2.37 -12.25 3.03
C THR A 110 2.01 -10.80 3.28
N GLU A 111 2.80 -10.13 4.12
CA GLU A 111 2.54 -8.74 4.49
C GLU A 111 2.85 -7.79 3.33
N LEU A 112 1.92 -6.88 3.03
CA LEU A 112 2.13 -5.85 2.03
C LEU A 112 3.06 -4.76 2.57
N PRO A 113 3.98 -4.24 1.76
CA PRO A 113 4.82 -3.12 2.17
C PRO A 113 3.96 -1.88 2.41
N LEU A 114 4.40 -1.02 3.34
CA LEU A 114 3.74 0.26 3.57
C LEU A 114 3.78 1.09 2.28
N ARG A 115 2.68 1.79 2.00
CA ARG A 115 2.62 2.71 0.86
C ARG A 115 3.75 3.74 0.97
N GLU A 116 4.56 3.82 -0.08
CA GLU A 116 5.62 4.82 -0.15
C GLU A 116 5.01 6.23 -0.16
N LYS A 117 5.59 7.11 0.65
CA LYS A 117 5.17 8.51 0.79
C LYS A 117 5.89 9.32 -0.28
N VAL A 118 5.36 9.32 -1.48
CA VAL A 118 6.13 9.78 -2.65
C VAL A 118 6.04 11.29 -2.86
N THR A 119 4.94 11.95 -2.49
CA THR A 119 4.79 13.41 -2.70
C THR A 119 5.60 14.24 -1.70
N LEU A 120 6.05 15.44 -2.10
CA LEU A 120 6.82 16.35 -1.25
C LEU A 120 6.08 16.70 0.06
N ALA A 121 4.76 16.87 0.00
CA ALA A 121 3.90 17.10 1.16
C ALA A 121 3.87 15.90 2.12
N GLN A 122 3.75 14.68 1.57
CA GLN A 122 3.80 13.44 2.36
C GLN A 122 5.19 13.21 2.96
N ARG A 123 6.26 13.54 2.23
CA ARG A 123 7.66 13.50 2.71
C ARG A 123 7.87 14.49 3.87
N ARG A 124 7.38 15.73 3.78
CA ARG A 124 7.47 16.74 4.87
C ARG A 124 6.65 16.34 6.11
N ALA A 125 5.47 15.74 5.93
CA ALA A 125 4.65 15.24 7.04
C ALA A 125 5.30 14.01 7.72
N ALA A 126 5.96 13.16 6.96
CA ALA A 126 6.66 11.98 7.48
C ALA A 126 7.90 12.32 8.32
N GLN A 127 8.60 13.41 8.00
CA GLN A 127 9.76 13.85 8.78
C GLN A 127 9.39 14.27 10.22
N LYS A 128 8.11 14.61 10.46
CA LYS A 128 7.59 14.94 11.80
C LYS A 128 7.17 13.71 12.62
N SER A 129 7.08 12.53 12.00
CA SER A 129 6.69 11.26 12.64
C SER A 129 7.81 10.23 12.49
N GLN A 130 8.91 10.43 13.23
CA GLN A 130 9.90 9.36 13.41
C GLN A 130 9.35 8.36 14.44
N THR A 131 8.73 7.30 13.96
CA THR A 131 8.41 6.12 14.78
C THR A 131 8.81 4.86 14.06
N THR A 132 9.37 3.93 14.84
CA THR A 132 9.76 2.53 14.55
C THR A 132 8.89 1.89 13.46
N GLN A 133 9.50 1.12 12.55
CA GLN A 133 8.79 0.41 11.47
C GLN A 133 7.64 -0.41 12.04
N LYS A 134 6.41 0.11 11.91
CA LYS A 134 5.18 -0.60 12.27
C LYS A 134 4.82 -1.55 11.15
N SER A 135 4.33 -2.74 11.49
CA SER A 135 3.67 -3.64 10.52
C SER A 135 2.60 -2.87 9.75
N SER A 136 2.48 -3.10 8.44
CA SER A 136 1.41 -2.51 7.62
C SER A 136 0.03 -2.97 8.08
N GLY A 137 -0.05 -4.11 8.77
CA GLY A 137 -1.32 -4.70 9.22
C GLY A 137 -2.22 -5.07 8.04
N SER A 138 -1.64 -5.29 6.86
CA SER A 138 -2.32 -5.61 5.63
C SER A 138 -1.56 -6.72 4.90
N TRP A 139 -2.26 -7.77 4.51
CA TRP A 139 -1.67 -8.95 3.87
C TRP A 139 -2.36 -9.28 2.55
N VAL A 140 -1.71 -10.09 1.73
CA VAL A 140 -2.29 -10.80 0.56
C VAL A 140 -1.94 -12.27 0.66
N LEU A 141 -2.67 -13.15 -0.03
CA LEU A 141 -2.24 -14.54 -0.14
C LEU A 141 -1.24 -14.69 -1.27
N THR A 142 -0.13 -15.39 -1.00
CA THR A 142 0.83 -15.78 -2.03
C THR A 142 1.02 -17.29 -2.02
N SER A 143 1.38 -17.85 -3.17
CA SER A 143 1.67 -19.28 -3.29
C SER A 143 3.04 -19.61 -2.70
N VAL A 144 3.09 -20.64 -1.85
CA VAL A 144 4.34 -21.23 -1.34
C VAL A 144 4.77 -22.46 -2.14
N LEU A 145 4.02 -22.84 -3.18
CA LEU A 145 4.36 -23.99 -3.99
C LEU A 145 5.67 -23.76 -4.74
N PRO A 146 6.49 -24.80 -4.99
CA PRO A 146 7.65 -24.72 -5.88
C PRO A 146 7.29 -24.23 -7.29
N GLN A 147 8.23 -23.54 -7.96
CA GLN A 147 8.01 -22.92 -9.28
C GLN A 147 7.41 -23.88 -10.33
N ARG A 148 7.82 -25.15 -10.32
CA ARG A 148 7.29 -26.19 -11.23
C ARG A 148 5.79 -26.44 -11.12
N PHE A 149 5.17 -26.07 -10.00
CA PHE A 149 3.72 -26.22 -9.78
C PHE A 149 2.96 -24.89 -9.95
N ARG A 150 3.65 -23.79 -10.26
CA ARG A 150 3.03 -22.47 -10.51
C ARG A 150 2.73 -22.23 -12.00
N GLN A 151 2.64 -23.31 -12.77
CA GLN A 151 2.33 -23.23 -14.19
C GLN A 151 0.82 -23.05 -14.38
N PRO A 152 0.35 -22.26 -15.37
CA PRO A 152 -1.07 -22.02 -15.60
C PRO A 152 -1.88 -23.31 -15.82
N GLU A 153 -1.26 -24.37 -16.32
CA GLU A 153 -1.89 -25.69 -16.53
C GLU A 153 -2.22 -26.40 -15.21
N ILE A 154 -1.50 -26.08 -14.14
CA ILE A 154 -1.65 -26.68 -12.81
C ILE A 154 -2.44 -25.73 -11.89
N LEU A 155 -2.08 -24.44 -11.90
CA LEU A 155 -2.72 -23.38 -11.15
C LEU A 155 -3.26 -22.31 -12.11
N PRO A 156 -4.43 -22.54 -12.71
CA PRO A 156 -5.05 -21.54 -13.57
C PRO A 156 -5.47 -20.31 -12.75
N PRO A 157 -5.54 -19.12 -13.37
CA PRO A 157 -6.07 -17.93 -12.71
C PRO A 157 -7.49 -18.14 -12.17
N PRO A 158 -8.00 -17.28 -11.27
CA PRO A 158 -9.36 -17.41 -10.75
C PRO A 158 -10.41 -17.49 -11.86
N GLN A 159 -11.49 -18.25 -11.62
CA GLN A 159 -12.55 -18.44 -12.62
C GLN A 159 -13.39 -17.16 -12.86
N ALA A 160 -13.36 -16.16 -11.97
CA ALA A 160 -14.24 -15.00 -12.09
C ALA A 160 -13.53 -13.76 -12.66
N PRO A 161 -14.03 -13.17 -13.76
CA PRO A 161 -15.26 -13.54 -14.49
C PRO A 161 -15.11 -14.74 -15.44
N THR A 162 -13.93 -14.96 -16.04
CA THR A 162 -13.53 -16.20 -16.72
C THR A 162 -12.01 -16.40 -16.54
N HIS A 163 -11.52 -17.64 -16.65
CA HIS A 163 -10.08 -17.92 -16.63
C HIS A 163 -9.31 -17.10 -17.68
N ASP A 164 -9.86 -16.94 -18.88
CA ASP A 164 -9.22 -16.20 -19.97
C ASP A 164 -9.10 -14.71 -19.64
N LEU A 165 -10.17 -14.08 -19.15
CA LEU A 165 -10.14 -12.67 -18.78
C LEU A 165 -9.18 -12.44 -17.61
N GLU A 166 -9.17 -13.32 -16.63
CA GLU A 166 -8.25 -13.21 -15.50
C GLU A 166 -6.79 -13.49 -15.87
N SER A 167 -6.56 -14.34 -16.87
CA SER A 167 -5.23 -14.55 -17.48
C SER A 167 -4.76 -13.29 -18.22
N GLN A 168 -5.63 -12.69 -19.02
CA GLN A 168 -5.34 -11.43 -19.71
C GLN A 168 -5.06 -10.30 -18.73
N TYR A 169 -5.88 -10.16 -17.68
CA TYR A 169 -5.68 -9.16 -16.64
C TYR A 169 -4.33 -9.36 -15.94
N THR A 170 -3.95 -10.61 -15.69
CA THR A 170 -2.65 -10.99 -15.14
C THR A 170 -1.48 -10.58 -16.03
N GLY A 171 -1.57 -10.83 -17.32
CA GLY A 171 -0.58 -10.34 -18.29
C GLY A 171 -0.50 -8.82 -18.32
N LEU A 172 -1.65 -8.14 -18.32
CA LEU A 172 -1.74 -6.68 -18.39
C LEU A 172 -1.13 -5.99 -17.17
N TYR A 173 -1.50 -6.39 -15.94
CA TYR A 173 -0.93 -5.75 -14.76
C TYR A 173 0.56 -6.08 -14.62
N THR A 174 0.98 -7.28 -15.00
CA THR A 174 2.40 -7.67 -14.97
C THR A 174 3.21 -6.83 -15.95
N PHE A 175 2.66 -6.60 -17.14
CA PHE A 175 3.25 -5.72 -18.15
C PHE A 175 3.37 -4.28 -17.66
N VAL A 176 2.31 -3.69 -17.12
CA VAL A 176 2.32 -2.31 -16.59
C VAL A 176 3.33 -2.16 -15.44
N VAL A 177 3.32 -3.09 -14.49
CA VAL A 177 4.28 -3.08 -13.37
C VAL A 177 5.72 -3.21 -13.88
N SER A 178 5.95 -4.04 -14.90
CA SER A 178 7.27 -4.17 -15.55
C SER A 178 7.71 -2.88 -16.22
N LEU A 179 6.82 -2.20 -16.96
CA LEU A 179 7.13 -0.90 -17.57
C LEU A 179 7.54 0.13 -16.54
N ILE A 180 6.79 0.25 -15.44
CA ILE A 180 7.12 1.19 -14.35
C ILE A 180 8.47 0.82 -13.72
N SER A 181 8.68 -0.46 -13.42
CA SER A 181 9.90 -0.94 -12.76
C SER A 181 11.16 -0.72 -13.62
N LEU A 182 11.07 -0.99 -14.93
CA LEU A 182 12.17 -0.80 -15.88
C LEU A 182 12.47 0.67 -16.18
N ASN A 183 11.54 1.58 -15.88
CA ASN A 183 11.73 3.03 -16.00
C ASN A 183 12.23 3.69 -14.70
N GLY A 184 12.79 2.91 -13.76
CA GLY A 184 13.28 3.43 -12.50
C GLY A 184 12.18 3.69 -11.47
N GLY A 185 11.07 2.93 -11.56
CA GLY A 185 10.02 2.85 -10.54
C GLY A 185 8.99 3.97 -10.56
N MET A 186 9.19 4.97 -11.40
CA MET A 186 8.25 6.07 -11.65
C MET A 186 8.10 6.24 -13.17
N LEU A 187 6.87 6.38 -13.65
CA LEU A 187 6.59 6.50 -15.08
C LEU A 187 5.56 7.62 -15.33
N PRO A 188 5.92 8.67 -16.10
CA PRO A 188 4.97 9.72 -16.48
C PRO A 188 3.77 9.18 -17.28
N ASP A 189 2.58 9.75 -17.05
CA ASP A 189 1.30 9.32 -17.66
C ASP A 189 1.39 9.24 -19.19
N ALA A 190 1.85 10.31 -19.84
CA ALA A 190 2.00 10.38 -21.30
C ALA A 190 2.95 9.30 -21.86
N LYS A 191 3.97 8.90 -21.08
CA LYS A 191 4.92 7.86 -21.48
C LYS A 191 4.29 6.47 -21.34
N LEU A 192 3.53 6.23 -20.27
CA LEU A 192 2.76 5.01 -20.09
C LEU A 192 1.74 4.83 -21.21
N GLU A 193 0.94 5.86 -21.52
CA GLU A 193 -0.05 5.84 -22.60
C GLU A 193 0.59 5.48 -23.95
N ARG A 194 1.75 6.06 -24.28
CA ARG A 194 2.48 5.74 -25.50
C ARG A 194 2.90 4.27 -25.55
N TYR A 195 3.35 3.68 -24.43
CA TYR A 195 3.69 2.26 -24.38
C TYR A 195 2.47 1.36 -24.54
N LEU A 196 1.37 1.68 -23.87
CA LEU A 196 0.12 0.92 -23.95
C LEU A 196 -0.45 0.95 -25.37
N LYS A 197 -0.48 2.13 -26.01
CA LYS A 197 -0.89 2.27 -27.40
C LYS A 197 -0.02 1.45 -28.36
N ARG A 198 1.29 1.45 -28.17
CA ARG A 198 2.22 0.66 -28.99
C ARG A 198 2.03 -0.85 -28.81
N ALA A 199 1.65 -1.29 -27.62
CA ALA A 199 1.35 -2.68 -27.31
C ALA A 199 -0.07 -3.10 -27.73
N ASN A 200 -0.85 -2.21 -28.35
CA ASN A 200 -2.22 -2.44 -28.80
C ASN A 200 -3.14 -3.03 -27.71
N VAL A 201 -3.00 -2.56 -26.47
CA VAL A 201 -3.75 -3.11 -25.32
C VAL A 201 -5.22 -2.68 -25.29
N GLU A 202 -5.67 -1.82 -26.21
CA GLU A 202 -7.00 -1.19 -26.17
C GLU A 202 -8.15 -2.21 -26.23
N ASP A 203 -8.02 -3.25 -27.07
CA ASP A 203 -9.03 -4.30 -27.22
C ASP A 203 -9.07 -5.22 -25.98
N THR A 204 -7.90 -5.62 -25.48
CA THR A 204 -7.78 -6.42 -24.25
C THR A 204 -8.24 -5.64 -23.02
N ALA A 205 -7.96 -4.33 -22.96
CA ALA A 205 -8.43 -3.43 -21.91
C ALA A 205 -9.95 -3.28 -21.95
N ALA A 206 -10.56 -3.21 -23.14
CA ALA A 206 -12.00 -3.19 -23.30
C ALA A 206 -12.64 -4.44 -22.66
N GLN A 207 -12.11 -5.62 -22.97
CA GLN A 207 -12.60 -6.89 -22.43
C GLN A 207 -12.41 -7.03 -20.93
N ASN A 208 -11.37 -6.42 -20.34
CA ASN A 208 -11.08 -6.49 -18.90
C ASN A 208 -11.73 -5.38 -18.08
N SER A 209 -12.46 -4.47 -18.73
CA SER A 209 -13.20 -3.36 -18.11
C SER A 209 -14.65 -3.69 -17.75
N VAL A 210 -15.02 -4.98 -17.74
CA VAL A 210 -16.40 -5.58 -17.74
C VAL A 210 -17.45 -4.92 -16.85
N ASN A 211 -17.10 -4.21 -15.78
CA ASN A 211 -18.07 -3.76 -14.78
C ASN A 211 -18.59 -2.32 -14.85
N ILE A 212 -18.33 -1.54 -15.92
CA ILE A 212 -18.87 -0.16 -16.00
C ILE A 212 -19.34 0.18 -17.42
N MET A 213 -20.56 -0.26 -17.77
CA MET A 213 -21.27 0.03 -19.03
C MET A 213 -21.72 1.49 -19.21
N VAL A 214 -21.40 2.45 -18.31
CA VAL A 214 -22.12 3.74 -18.28
C VAL A 214 -21.27 5.00 -18.45
N SER A 215 -19.94 4.94 -18.47
CA SER A 215 -19.14 6.16 -18.59
C SER A 215 -18.31 6.21 -19.86
N GLY A 216 -18.45 7.28 -20.65
CA GLY A 216 -17.65 7.61 -21.84
C GLY A 216 -16.19 7.95 -21.55
N GLN A 217 -15.59 7.28 -20.57
CA GLN A 217 -14.16 7.33 -20.28
C GLN A 217 -13.39 6.36 -21.17
N ASP A 218 -12.12 6.66 -21.41
CA ASP A 218 -11.19 5.80 -22.14
C ASP A 218 -11.09 4.41 -21.48
N LYS A 219 -11.12 3.36 -22.30
CA LYS A 219 -11.00 1.95 -21.89
C LYS A 219 -9.71 1.71 -21.11
N THR A 220 -8.62 2.35 -21.54
CA THR A 220 -7.31 2.26 -20.89
C THR A 220 -7.33 2.88 -19.49
N GLU A 221 -8.00 4.03 -19.34
CA GLU A 221 -8.16 4.68 -18.03
C GLU A 221 -8.94 3.79 -17.06
N LYS A 222 -9.99 3.10 -17.52
CA LYS A 222 -10.76 2.15 -16.70
C LYS A 222 -9.91 0.96 -16.24
N LEU A 223 -9.08 0.42 -17.11
CA LEU A 223 -8.15 -0.65 -16.78
C LEU A 223 -7.15 -0.20 -15.69
N LEU A 224 -6.55 0.99 -15.86
CA LEU A 224 -5.62 1.55 -14.87
C LEU A 224 -6.31 1.82 -13.53
N LYS A 225 -7.56 2.29 -13.52
CA LYS A 225 -8.36 2.42 -12.29
C LYS A 225 -8.61 1.07 -11.60
N ARG A 226 -8.85 0.00 -12.36
CA ARG A 226 -8.97 -1.37 -11.80
C ARG A 226 -7.65 -1.77 -11.14
N MET A 227 -6.52 -1.59 -11.83
CA MET A 227 -5.19 -1.89 -11.29
C MET A 227 -4.83 -1.06 -10.05
N GLU A 228 -5.27 0.19 -10.00
CA GLU A 228 -5.10 1.06 -8.83
C GLU A 228 -5.94 0.55 -7.64
N LYS A 229 -7.20 0.18 -7.89
CA LYS A 229 -8.10 -0.41 -6.88
C LYS A 229 -7.52 -1.70 -6.30
N ASP A 230 -6.98 -2.56 -7.15
CA ASP A 230 -6.36 -3.83 -6.77
C ASP A 230 -4.93 -3.64 -6.21
N ALA A 231 -4.46 -2.39 -6.09
CA ALA A 231 -3.20 -1.98 -5.49
C ALA A 231 -1.93 -2.47 -6.20
N TYR A 232 -2.01 -2.75 -7.51
CA TYR A 232 -0.85 -3.03 -8.35
C TYR A 232 -0.07 -1.78 -8.72
N ILE A 233 -0.77 -0.66 -8.93
CA ILE A 233 -0.19 0.64 -9.28
C ILE A 233 -0.79 1.76 -8.42
N ILE A 234 -0.12 2.90 -8.37
CA ILE A 234 -0.61 4.10 -7.69
C ILE A 234 -0.41 5.29 -8.62
N LYS A 235 -1.46 6.11 -8.79
CA LYS A 235 -1.40 7.39 -9.48
C LYS A 235 -0.93 8.49 -8.51
N ILE A 236 0.14 9.19 -8.88
CA ILE A 236 0.63 10.37 -8.18
C ILE A 236 0.28 11.59 -9.02
N LYS A 237 -0.33 12.57 -8.38
CA LYS A 237 -0.54 13.90 -8.96
C LYS A 237 0.31 14.88 -8.15
N ASP A 238 1.25 15.53 -8.81
CA ASP A 238 2.05 16.60 -8.23
C ASP A 238 1.69 17.92 -8.90
N ASN A 239 1.22 18.87 -8.08
CA ASN A 239 0.90 20.23 -8.51
C ASN A 239 1.87 21.26 -7.88
N SER A 240 3.01 20.80 -7.32
CA SER A 240 3.93 21.66 -6.57
C SER A 240 4.74 22.64 -7.42
N SER A 241 4.87 22.39 -8.72
CA SER A 241 5.58 23.26 -9.68
C SER A 241 4.66 24.26 -10.40
N GLY A 242 3.34 24.20 -10.17
CA GLY A 242 2.34 24.95 -10.94
C GLY A 242 1.92 24.27 -12.25
N GLU A 243 2.61 23.22 -12.69
CA GLU A 243 2.21 22.33 -13.78
C GLU A 243 1.71 21.01 -13.17
N GLU A 244 0.56 20.50 -13.62
CA GLU A 244 0.03 19.22 -13.14
C GLU A 244 0.83 18.07 -13.75
N ALA A 245 1.77 17.53 -12.99
CA ALA A 245 2.52 16.34 -13.36
C ALA A 245 1.83 15.08 -12.82
N VAL A 246 1.54 14.15 -13.72
CA VAL A 246 0.93 12.86 -13.38
C VAL A 246 1.92 11.74 -13.62
N GLU A 247 2.18 10.96 -12.58
CA GLU A 247 3.15 9.86 -12.60
C GLU A 247 2.56 8.60 -11.98
N TRP A 248 3.02 7.44 -12.44
CA TRP A 248 2.62 6.13 -11.96
C TRP A 248 3.78 5.43 -11.26
N ILE A 249 3.47 4.81 -10.12
CA ILE A 249 4.40 3.97 -9.37
C ILE A 249 3.82 2.59 -9.13
N VAL A 250 4.68 1.63 -8.77
CA VAL A 250 4.24 0.29 -8.38
C VAL A 250 3.60 0.33 -6.99
N GLY A 251 2.40 -0.21 -6.87
CA GLY A 251 1.66 -0.35 -5.62
C GLY A 251 2.16 -1.52 -4.76
N PRO A 252 1.68 -1.63 -3.50
CA PRO A 252 2.13 -2.66 -2.57
C PRO A 252 1.93 -4.10 -3.07
N ARG A 253 0.80 -4.37 -3.73
CA ARG A 253 0.50 -5.71 -4.26
C ARG A 253 1.43 -6.05 -5.42
N GLY A 254 1.64 -5.12 -6.35
CA GLY A 254 2.58 -5.29 -7.45
C GLY A 254 4.02 -5.55 -7.00
N LYS A 255 4.46 -4.89 -5.92
CA LYS A 255 5.79 -5.15 -5.32
C LYS A 255 5.90 -6.54 -4.70
N THR A 256 4.81 -7.06 -4.12
CA THR A 256 4.81 -8.32 -3.38
C THR A 256 4.65 -9.53 -4.30
N GLU A 257 3.73 -9.46 -5.27
CA GLU A 257 3.40 -10.59 -6.15
C GLU A 257 4.32 -10.69 -7.36
N ILE A 258 4.74 -9.55 -7.93
CA ILE A 258 5.57 -9.53 -9.14
C ILE A 258 7.02 -9.29 -8.73
N GLY A 259 7.29 -8.13 -8.11
CA GLY A 259 8.64 -7.73 -7.72
C GLY A 259 9.66 -7.82 -8.87
N ASP A 260 10.95 -7.76 -8.55
CA ASP A 260 12.00 -7.82 -9.56
C ASP A 260 12.04 -9.17 -10.29
N THR A 261 11.79 -10.26 -9.57
CA THR A 261 11.78 -11.63 -10.12
C THR A 261 10.70 -11.79 -11.19
N GLY A 262 9.49 -11.30 -10.95
CA GLY A 262 8.39 -11.35 -11.90
C GLY A 262 8.66 -10.48 -13.13
N VAL A 263 9.25 -9.29 -12.95
CA VAL A 263 9.65 -8.42 -14.08
C VAL A 263 10.70 -9.11 -14.95
N ARG A 264 11.73 -9.71 -14.33
CA ARG A 264 12.75 -10.49 -15.07
C ARG A 264 12.11 -11.66 -15.81
N GLY A 265 11.20 -12.40 -15.16
CA GLY A 265 10.45 -13.50 -15.77
C GLY A 265 9.65 -13.05 -17.00
N MET A 266 8.93 -11.94 -16.88
CA MET A 266 8.15 -11.36 -17.98
C MET A 266 9.05 -10.98 -19.17
N VAL A 267 10.18 -10.30 -18.92
CA VAL A 267 11.11 -9.90 -19.99
C VAL A 267 11.69 -11.13 -20.68
N ARG A 268 12.12 -12.15 -19.93
CA ARG A 268 12.62 -13.42 -20.50
C ARG A 268 11.56 -14.11 -21.35
N GLN A 269 10.30 -14.12 -20.91
CA GLN A 269 9.21 -14.73 -21.66
C GLN A 269 8.91 -13.98 -22.97
N VAL A 270 8.97 -12.64 -22.95
CA VAL A 270 8.68 -11.81 -24.13
C VAL A 270 9.80 -11.84 -25.15
N TYR A 271 11.05 -11.78 -24.71
CA TYR A 271 12.21 -11.80 -25.61
C TYR A 271 12.58 -13.23 -26.05
N GLY A 272 12.17 -14.26 -25.29
CA GLY A 272 12.42 -15.65 -25.64
C GLY A 272 13.91 -16.00 -25.65
N GLU A 273 14.31 -16.81 -26.63
CA GLU A 273 15.72 -17.10 -26.87
C GLU A 273 16.40 -15.90 -27.54
N VAL A 274 17.32 -15.27 -26.80
CA VAL A 274 18.15 -14.16 -27.27
C VAL A 274 19.56 -14.65 -27.55
N ASP A 275 20.22 -14.05 -28.55
CA ASP A 275 21.58 -14.41 -28.95
C ASP A 275 22.62 -14.20 -27.82
N ASP A 276 22.45 -13.14 -27.02
CA ASP A 276 23.26 -12.88 -25.83
C ASP A 276 22.39 -12.76 -24.56
N PRO A 277 22.15 -13.87 -23.85
CA PRO A 277 21.39 -13.85 -22.60
C PRO A 277 22.11 -13.10 -21.46
N VAL A 278 23.43 -12.99 -21.53
CA VAL A 278 24.23 -12.29 -20.51
C VAL A 278 24.07 -10.78 -20.65
N GLU A 279 24.05 -10.27 -21.88
CA GLU A 279 23.78 -8.86 -22.14
C GLU A 279 22.38 -8.47 -21.67
N LEU A 280 21.36 -9.29 -21.97
CA LEU A 280 19.99 -9.06 -21.50
C LEU A 280 19.92 -8.98 -19.97
N GLU A 281 20.60 -9.88 -19.26
CA GLU A 281 20.63 -9.87 -17.80
C GLU A 281 21.33 -8.61 -17.25
N ARG A 282 22.43 -8.18 -17.87
CA ARG A 282 23.11 -6.91 -17.51
C ARG A 282 22.25 -5.68 -17.77
N MET A 283 21.43 -5.68 -18.82
CA MET A 283 20.47 -4.62 -19.09
C MET A 283 19.38 -4.59 -18.01
N LEU A 284 18.83 -5.75 -17.64
CA LEU A 284 17.84 -5.89 -16.58
C LEU A 284 18.38 -5.42 -15.22
N GLU A 285 19.60 -5.81 -14.87
CA GLU A 285 20.25 -5.35 -13.65
C GLU A 285 20.44 -3.84 -13.62
N ARG A 286 20.84 -3.22 -14.74
CA ARG A 286 20.96 -1.76 -14.82
C ARG A 286 19.62 -1.07 -14.64
N SER A 287 18.56 -1.55 -15.31
CA SER A 287 17.22 -0.96 -15.24
C SER A 287 16.56 -1.12 -13.86
N LEU A 288 16.63 -2.31 -13.26
CA LEU A 288 16.06 -2.59 -11.94
C LEU A 288 16.92 -2.03 -10.80
N GLY A 289 18.25 -2.08 -10.92
CA GLY A 289 19.18 -1.54 -9.93
C GLY A 289 19.17 -0.01 -9.84
N ALA A 290 18.84 0.68 -10.94
CA ALA A 290 18.59 2.13 -10.92
C ALA A 290 17.42 2.52 -10.00
N ASN A 291 16.52 1.58 -9.73
CA ASN A 291 15.36 1.74 -8.86
C ASN A 291 15.74 1.66 -7.36
N GLU A 292 16.81 0.92 -7.02
CA GLU A 292 17.36 0.86 -5.66
C GLU A 292 18.32 2.02 -5.34
N ALA A 293 19.00 2.59 -6.34
CA ALA A 293 19.95 3.67 -6.16
C ALA A 293 19.39 4.92 -5.44
N PRO A 294 18.18 5.45 -5.77
CA PRO A 294 17.58 6.54 -5.01
C PRO A 294 17.23 6.10 -3.58
N LYS A 295 16.75 4.87 -3.37
CA LYS A 295 16.42 4.32 -2.03
C LYS A 295 17.65 4.21 -1.12
N ARG A 296 18.75 3.64 -1.61
CA ARG A 296 20.01 3.51 -0.84
C ARG A 296 20.64 4.87 -0.52
N ARG A 297 20.57 5.83 -1.45
CA ARG A 297 21.11 7.18 -1.24
C ARG A 297 20.28 7.96 -0.21
N GLU A 298 18.96 7.75 -0.18
CA GLU A 298 18.06 8.32 0.82
C GLU A 298 18.23 7.68 2.22
N GLU A 299 18.42 6.36 2.31
CA GLU A 299 18.70 5.64 3.56
C GLU A 299 20.06 6.02 4.15
N ALA A 300 21.08 6.17 3.30
CA ALA A 300 22.42 6.64 3.70
C ALA A 300 22.37 8.11 4.20
N ALA A 301 21.59 8.98 3.57
CA ALA A 301 21.43 10.36 4.01
C ALA A 301 20.65 10.48 5.34
N GLN A 302 19.66 9.60 5.58
CA GLN A 302 18.89 9.58 6.83
C GLN A 302 19.71 9.03 8.01
N SER A 303 20.54 8.02 7.79
CA SER A 303 21.45 7.47 8.80
C SER A 303 22.56 8.46 9.19
N GLN A 304 23.12 9.22 8.23
CA GLN A 304 24.07 10.29 8.53
C GLN A 304 23.45 11.45 9.34
N LYS A 305 22.21 11.87 9.03
CA LYS A 305 21.50 12.91 9.82
C LYS A 305 21.18 12.47 11.25
N LYS A 306 20.88 11.17 11.48
CA LYS A 306 20.72 10.61 12.83
C LYS A 306 22.05 10.59 13.60
N GLY A 307 23.17 10.27 12.93
CA GLY A 307 24.51 10.31 13.51
C GLY A 307 24.95 11.72 13.92
N ILE A 308 24.65 12.72 13.09
CA ILE A 308 24.94 14.14 13.39
C ILE A 308 24.12 14.62 14.60
N ARG A 309 22.82 14.31 14.67
CA ARG A 309 21.96 14.68 15.81
C ARG A 309 22.42 14.06 17.14
N ARG A 310 22.92 12.82 17.12
CA ARG A 310 23.52 12.19 18.32
C ARG A 310 24.82 12.87 18.76
N ARG A 311 25.66 13.32 17.82
CA ARG A 311 26.90 14.02 18.14
C ARG A 311 26.69 15.44 18.68
N THR A 312 25.68 16.16 18.21
CA THR A 312 25.33 17.49 18.77
C THR A 312 24.70 17.39 20.16
N ALA A 313 23.87 16.38 20.42
CA ALA A 313 23.27 16.17 21.75
C ALA A 313 24.30 15.76 22.83
N ALA A 314 25.37 15.05 22.44
CA ALA A 314 26.45 14.68 23.36
C ALA A 314 27.42 15.83 23.67
N ARG A 315 27.37 16.94 22.92
CA ARG A 315 28.26 18.10 23.09
C ARG A 315 27.68 19.22 23.95
N ASP A 316 26.39 19.16 24.24
CA ASP A 316 25.63 20.18 25.00
C ASP A 316 25.33 19.74 26.44
N GLY A 317 25.83 18.58 26.86
CA GLY A 317 25.60 17.99 28.18
C GLY A 317 26.83 17.97 29.10
N GLY A 318 27.85 18.77 28.80
CA GLY A 318 29.11 18.74 29.53
C GLY A 318 29.71 20.13 29.74
N ASP A 319 29.05 20.97 30.52
CA ASP A 319 29.74 22.03 31.27
C ASP A 319 28.89 22.54 32.45
N SER A 320 29.05 21.92 33.62
CA SER A 320 28.85 22.58 34.93
C SER A 320 29.51 21.77 36.05
N SER A 321 30.81 21.95 36.21
CA SER A 321 31.50 21.67 37.47
C SER A 321 32.75 22.52 37.56
N ASP A 322 32.66 23.60 38.34
CA ASP A 322 33.66 24.05 39.32
C ASP A 322 33.72 25.58 39.37
N GLU A 323 33.18 26.14 40.47
CA GLU A 323 33.84 27.24 41.18
C GLU A 323 33.15 27.45 42.54
N SER A 324 33.76 26.90 43.60
CA SER A 324 33.65 27.45 44.95
C SER A 324 34.97 27.21 45.67
N SER A 325 35.87 28.20 45.54
CA SER A 325 36.99 28.39 46.44
C SER A 325 36.55 29.34 47.57
N GLY A 326 36.92 29.00 48.80
CA GLY A 326 36.39 29.63 50.01
C GLY A 326 36.98 30.99 50.39
N SER A 327 36.48 31.51 51.52
CA SER A 327 37.22 32.19 52.61
C SER A 327 36.28 33.14 53.36
N ASN A 328 35.75 32.69 54.52
CA ASN A 328 35.93 33.28 55.85
C ASN A 328 35.06 32.55 56.88
#